data_AF-G5JW97-F1
#
_entry.id   AF-G5JW97-F1
#
_cell.length_a   1.000
_cell.length_b   1.000
_cell.length_c   1.000
_cell.angle_alpha   90.00
_cell.angle_beta   90.00
_cell.angle_gamma   90.00
#
_symmetry.space_group_name_H-M   'P 1'
#
loop_
_entity.id
_entity.type
_entity.pdbx_description
1 polymer ?
#
loop_
_entity_poly.entity_id
_entity_poly.type
_entity_poly.pdbx_seq_one_letter_code
_entity_poly.pdbx_strand_id
1 'polypeptide(L)'
;MNEDFEDIFEKVKPIVLKIKRHYFIKLWTHDDWYQEGMLILYKLLKERPEVVADDTKLFIYFKTKFSNHIKDVLRKQESKKRRFNKMPYEEVGDIAHCLSDKGMLLDEYVMFHECLDQFKKSLDDSEQEKFERLIAGEKFAGRQALLKKLRISLNDFKEE
;
A
#
# COMPACT_ATOMS: atom_id res chain seq x y z
N MET A 1 28.50 26.30 -8.89
CA MET A 1 27.47 26.50 -7.86
C MET A 1 27.41 25.21 -7.08
N ASN A 2 27.85 25.22 -5.82
CA ASN A 2 27.57 24.09 -4.93
C ASN A 2 26.07 24.18 -4.65
N GLU A 3 25.25 23.37 -5.31
CA GLU A 3 23.87 23.18 -4.86
C GLU A 3 23.95 22.75 -3.39
N ASP A 4 23.18 23.42 -2.53
CA ASP A 4 23.14 23.05 -1.13
C ASP A 4 22.57 21.63 -1.03
N PHE A 5 23.06 20.84 -0.10
CA PHE A 5 22.61 19.45 0.08
C PHE A 5 21.09 19.39 0.26
N GLU A 6 20.54 20.40 0.94
CA GLU A 6 19.10 20.55 1.16
C GLU A 6 18.32 20.72 -0.15
N ASP A 7 18.83 21.51 -1.10
CA ASP A 7 18.21 21.69 -2.42
C ASP A 7 18.14 20.38 -3.19
N ILE A 8 19.22 19.59 -3.14
CA ILE A 8 19.28 18.27 -3.78
C ILE A 8 18.32 17.31 -3.08
N PHE A 9 18.20 17.39 -1.75
CA PHE A 9 17.28 16.57 -0.99
C PHE A 9 15.83 16.88 -1.34
N GLU A 10 15.45 18.16 -1.47
CA GLU A 10 14.10 18.55 -1.86
C GLU A 10 13.71 17.98 -3.24
N LYS A 11 14.66 17.86 -4.19
CA LYS A 11 14.41 17.19 -5.48
C LYS A 11 14.02 15.71 -5.32
N VAL A 12 14.64 14.98 -4.37
CA VAL A 12 14.41 13.53 -4.18
C VAL A 12 13.37 13.20 -3.11
N LYS A 13 13.00 14.16 -2.27
CA LYS A 13 12.02 14.03 -1.18
C LYS A 13 10.68 13.42 -1.60
N PRO A 14 10.11 13.71 -2.80
CA PRO A 14 8.90 13.03 -3.26
C PRO A 14 9.05 11.51 -3.37
N ILE A 15 10.25 11.01 -3.65
CA ILE A 15 10.54 9.57 -3.71
C ILE A 15 10.47 8.97 -2.30
N VAL A 16 11.04 9.66 -1.30
CA VAL A 16 10.97 9.26 0.11
C VAL A 16 9.52 9.17 0.56
N LEU A 17 8.73 10.21 0.30
CA LEU A 17 7.31 10.25 0.64
C LEU A 17 6.49 9.17 -0.06
N LYS A 18 6.79 8.90 -1.33
CA LYS A 18 6.12 7.81 -2.08
C LYS A 18 6.41 6.45 -1.44
N ILE A 19 7.66 6.18 -1.07
CA ILE A 19 8.03 4.90 -0.45
C ILE A 19 7.48 4.79 0.98
N LYS A 20 7.49 5.88 1.76
CA LYS A 20 6.83 5.96 3.07
C LYS A 20 5.35 5.53 3.01
N ARG A 21 4.62 5.95 1.97
CA ARG A 21 3.22 5.54 1.79
C ARG A 21 3.04 4.05 1.47
N HIS A 22 4.07 3.39 0.94
CA HIS A 22 3.99 1.99 0.53
C HIS A 22 4.48 1.01 1.61
N TYR A 23 5.27 1.48 2.57
CA TYR A 23 5.90 0.61 3.56
C TYR A 23 5.72 1.16 4.97
N PHE A 24 5.34 0.28 5.89
CA PHE A 24 5.29 0.59 7.32
C PHE A 24 6.52 0.00 8.03
N ILE A 25 7.33 0.88 8.64
CA ILE A 25 8.44 0.48 9.51
C ILE A 25 8.07 0.83 10.95
N LYS A 26 8.14 -0.16 11.84
CA LYS A 26 7.70 0.03 13.24
C LYS A 26 8.63 1.02 13.93
N LEU A 27 8.05 1.96 14.69
CA LEU A 27 8.72 3.05 15.41
C LEU A 27 9.31 4.17 14.55
N TRP A 28 9.18 4.13 13.22
CA TRP A 28 9.62 5.25 12.39
C TRP A 28 8.56 6.35 12.36
N THR A 29 8.95 7.53 12.80
CA THR A 29 8.22 8.79 12.66
C THR A 29 8.42 9.37 11.26
N HIS A 30 7.72 10.48 10.97
CA HIS A 30 7.93 11.17 9.70
C HIS A 30 9.37 11.62 9.49
N ASP A 31 10.00 12.10 10.56
CA ASP A 31 11.35 12.65 10.51
C ASP A 31 12.38 11.53 10.30
N ASP A 32 12.16 10.33 10.85
CA ASP A 32 13.03 9.17 10.60
C ASP A 32 13.11 8.84 9.10
N TRP A 33 11.99 8.91 8.38
CA TRP A 33 11.96 8.72 6.92
C TRP A 33 12.81 9.76 6.19
N TYR A 34 12.76 11.02 6.63
CA TYR A 34 13.56 12.08 6.03
C TYR A 34 15.04 11.93 6.37
N GLN A 35 15.37 11.65 7.64
CA GLN A 35 16.74 11.43 8.07
C GLN A 35 17.41 10.28 7.33
N GLU A 36 16.73 9.13 7.20
CA GLU A 36 17.26 8.00 6.44
C GLU A 36 17.36 8.33 4.94
N GLY A 37 16.41 9.10 4.40
CA GLY A 37 16.49 9.66 3.05
C GLY A 37 17.75 10.50 2.85
N MET A 38 18.00 11.45 3.75
CA MET A 38 19.19 12.32 3.72
C MET A 38 20.48 11.50 3.87
N LEU A 39 20.53 10.53 4.80
CA LEU A 39 21.70 9.68 4.99
C LEU A 39 22.05 8.86 3.75
N ILE A 40 21.03 8.31 3.07
CA ILE A 40 21.23 7.56 1.83
C ILE A 40 21.65 8.48 0.69
N LEU A 41 21.06 9.68 0.59
CA LEU A 41 21.47 10.67 -0.40
C LEU A 41 22.93 11.08 -0.17
N TYR A 42 23.30 11.43 1.06
CA TYR A 42 24.67 11.81 1.42
C TYR A 42 25.68 10.73 1.05
N LYS A 43 25.39 9.46 1.38
CA LYS A 43 26.25 8.34 0.99
C LYS A 43 26.36 8.21 -0.53
N LEU A 44 25.25 8.36 -1.26
CA LEU A 44 25.24 8.33 -2.71
C LEU A 44 26.12 9.43 -3.31
N LEU A 45 25.99 10.67 -2.84
CA LEU A 45 26.76 11.81 -3.35
C LEU A 45 28.24 11.71 -2.99
N LYS A 46 28.57 11.12 -1.83
CA LYS A 46 29.95 10.86 -1.43
C LYS A 46 30.61 9.78 -2.29
N GLU A 47 29.87 8.73 -2.65
CA GLU A 47 30.36 7.64 -3.51
C GLU A 47 30.43 8.06 -4.99
N ARG A 48 29.46 8.87 -5.43
CA ARG A 48 29.24 9.23 -6.84
C ARG A 48 28.79 10.68 -6.97
N PRO A 49 29.69 11.66 -6.82
CA PRO A 49 29.33 13.08 -6.91
C PRO A 49 28.81 13.48 -8.30
N GLU A 50 29.16 12.73 -9.36
CA GLU A 50 28.74 13.01 -10.74
C GLU A 50 27.23 12.89 -10.97
N VAL A 51 26.49 12.22 -10.08
CA VAL A 51 25.04 12.03 -10.23
C VAL A 51 24.25 13.32 -10.02
N VAL A 52 24.81 14.32 -9.33
CA VAL A 52 24.15 15.61 -9.09
C VAL A 52 23.98 16.41 -10.38
N ALA A 53 24.87 16.21 -11.36
CA ALA A 53 24.83 16.94 -12.62
C ALA A 53 23.65 16.54 -13.54
N ASP A 54 22.97 15.43 -13.24
CA ASP A 54 21.88 14.88 -14.04
C ASP A 54 20.75 14.39 -13.12
N ASP A 55 19.69 15.19 -13.02
CA ASP A 55 18.53 14.90 -12.18
C ASP A 55 17.91 13.51 -12.47
N THR A 56 17.93 13.05 -13.72
CA THR A 56 17.38 11.73 -14.08
C THR A 56 18.20 10.62 -13.43
N LYS A 57 19.53 10.73 -13.50
CA LYS A 57 20.43 9.78 -12.82
C LYS A 57 20.28 9.88 -11.32
N LEU A 58 20.24 11.08 -10.75
CA LEU A 58 20.01 11.28 -9.33
C LEU A 58 18.76 10.52 -8.86
N PHE A 59 17.63 10.70 -9.54
CA PHE A 59 16.37 10.04 -9.18
C PHE A 59 16.45 8.52 -9.27
N ILE A 60 17.02 7.97 -10.35
CA ILE A 60 17.13 6.51 -10.54
C ILE A 60 18.02 5.90 -9.47
N TYR A 61 19.20 6.48 -9.24
CA TYR A 61 20.18 5.96 -8.28
C TYR A 61 19.65 6.08 -6.85
N PHE A 62 19.14 7.25 -6.49
CA PHE A 62 18.56 7.48 -5.16
C PHE A 62 17.39 6.54 -4.90
N LYS A 63 16.42 6.47 -5.83
CA LYS A 63 15.28 5.55 -5.71
C LYS A 63 15.73 4.11 -5.49
N THR A 64 16.73 3.66 -6.25
CA THR A 64 17.24 2.28 -6.16
C THR A 64 17.89 2.03 -4.80
N LYS A 65 18.82 2.90 -4.37
CA LYS A 65 19.52 2.78 -3.08
C LYS A 65 18.55 2.87 -1.90
N PHE A 66 17.64 3.84 -1.92
CA PHE A 66 16.66 4.04 -0.85
C PHE A 66 15.66 2.89 -0.77
N SER A 67 15.11 2.42 -1.90
CA SER A 67 14.20 1.26 -1.91
C SER A 67 14.87 -0.01 -1.36
N ASN A 68 16.14 -0.24 -1.69
CA ASN A 68 16.88 -1.40 -1.19
C ASN A 68 17.13 -1.28 0.32
N HIS A 69 17.52 -0.09 0.78
CA HIS A 69 17.70 0.18 2.20
C HIS A 69 16.41 -0.11 3.00
N ILE A 70 15.26 0.38 2.55
CA ILE A 70 13.96 0.13 3.19
C ILE A 70 13.63 -1.37 3.25
N LYS A 71 13.86 -2.10 2.16
CA LYS A 71 13.69 -3.57 2.15
C LYS A 71 14.61 -4.26 3.16
N ASP A 72 15.84 -3.81 3.31
CA ASP A 72 16.78 -4.36 4.30
C ASP A 72 16.38 -4.06 5.73
N VAL A 73 15.85 -2.86 6.00
CA VAL A 73 15.28 -2.50 7.31
C VAL A 73 14.11 -3.43 7.66
N LEU A 74 13.19 -3.64 6.72
CA LEU A 74 12.05 -4.56 6.90
C LEU A 74 12.51 -6.00 7.15
N ARG A 75 13.46 -6.52 6.36
CA ARG A 75 14.03 -7.86 6.57
C ARG A 75 14.69 -8.00 7.95
N LYS A 76 15.42 -6.98 8.40
CA LYS A 76 16.02 -6.95 9.74
C LYS A 76 14.95 -6.96 10.82
N GLN A 77 13.86 -6.21 10.66
CA GLN A 77 12.73 -6.20 11.59
C GLN A 77 12.07 -7.58 11.67
N GLU A 78 11.75 -8.20 10.53
CA GLU A 78 11.15 -9.54 10.46
C GLU A 78 12.08 -10.64 11.00
N SER A 79 13.38 -10.52 10.77
CA SER A 79 14.38 -11.41 11.36
C SER A 79 14.42 -11.28 12.89
N LYS A 80 14.41 -10.05 13.42
CA LYS A 80 14.33 -9.81 14.88
C LYS A 80 13.04 -10.36 15.48
N LYS A 81 11.89 -10.18 14.80
CA LYS A 81 10.61 -10.78 15.20
C LYS A 81 10.71 -12.31 15.32
N ARG A 82 11.39 -12.99 14.38
CA ARG A 82 11.61 -14.45 14.44
C ARG A 82 12.48 -14.92 15.62
N ARG A 83 13.36 -14.07 16.15
CA ARG A 83 14.16 -14.38 17.35
C ARG A 83 13.36 -14.22 18.65
N PHE A 84 12.31 -13.40 18.64
CA PHE A 84 11.31 -13.24 19.71
C PHE A 84 10.04 -14.02 19.35
N ASN A 85 10.03 -15.35 19.51
CA ASN A 85 8.80 -16.14 19.30
C ASN A 85 7.73 -15.82 20.37
N LYS A 86 6.98 -14.74 20.14
CA LYS A 86 5.59 -14.43 20.50
C LYS A 86 5.35 -12.97 20.11
N MET A 87 4.50 -12.72 19.12
CA MET A 87 3.91 -11.37 19.01
C MET A 87 2.98 -11.18 20.21
N PRO A 88 3.02 -10.03 20.92
CA PRO A 88 1.83 -9.56 21.61
C PRO A 88 0.72 -9.45 20.56
N TYR A 89 -0.50 -9.82 20.90
CA TYR A 89 -1.66 -9.49 20.09
C TYR A 89 -1.67 -7.97 19.87
N GLU A 90 -1.48 -7.54 18.62
CA GLU A 90 -1.72 -6.16 18.20
C GLU A 90 -3.14 -6.16 17.63
N GLU A 91 -4.03 -5.36 18.22
CA GLU A 91 -5.39 -5.26 17.70
C GLU A 91 -5.36 -4.69 16.29
N VAL A 92 -6.14 -5.28 15.40
CA VAL A 92 -6.24 -4.83 14.00
C VAL A 92 -6.69 -3.36 13.94
N GLY A 93 -7.46 -2.88 14.92
CA GLY A 93 -7.83 -1.46 15.07
C GLY A 93 -6.64 -0.53 15.29
N ASP A 94 -5.61 -0.97 16.01
CA ASP A 94 -4.41 -0.16 16.31
C ASP A 94 -3.52 0.04 15.07
N ILE A 95 -3.65 -0.80 14.05
CA ILE A 95 -2.89 -0.71 12.79
C ILE A 95 -3.77 -0.31 11.60
N ALA A 96 -5.09 -0.21 11.78
CA ALA A 96 -6.04 0.17 10.73
C ALA A 96 -5.73 1.54 10.11
N HIS A 97 -5.33 2.52 10.92
CA HIS A 97 -4.93 3.86 10.44
C HIS A 97 -3.66 3.86 9.59
N CYS A 98 -2.87 2.78 9.62
CA CYS A 98 -1.65 2.62 8.83
C CYS A 98 -1.88 1.88 7.51
N LEU A 99 -3.06 1.31 7.28
CA LEU A 99 -3.40 0.64 6.04
C LEU A 99 -3.87 1.68 5.01
N SER A 100 -3.42 1.54 3.76
CA SER A 100 -3.84 2.41 2.66
C SER A 100 -5.31 2.22 2.28
N ASP A 101 -5.87 1.08 2.68
CA ASP A 101 -7.26 0.72 2.53
C ASP A 101 -7.90 0.90 3.91
N LYS A 102 -8.92 1.75 4.02
CA LYS A 102 -9.60 2.01 5.31
C LYS A 102 -10.29 0.76 5.86
N GLY A 103 -10.42 -0.28 5.04
CA GLY A 103 -11.22 -1.46 5.38
C GLY A 103 -12.69 -1.10 5.51
N MET A 104 -13.53 -2.12 5.68
CA MET A 104 -14.91 -1.95 6.13
C MET A 104 -14.98 -2.11 7.64
N LEU A 105 -15.81 -1.32 8.31
CA LEU A 105 -16.18 -1.58 9.70
C LEU A 105 -16.93 -2.92 9.81
N LEU A 106 -16.98 -3.50 11.00
CA LEU A 106 -17.60 -4.83 11.20
C LEU A 106 -19.09 -4.84 10.86
N ASP A 107 -19.80 -3.78 11.20
CA ASP A 107 -21.21 -3.56 10.87
C ASP A 107 -21.40 -3.37 9.35
N GLU A 108 -20.57 -2.57 8.71
CA GLU A 108 -20.56 -2.43 7.24
C GLU A 108 -20.29 -3.78 6.55
N TYR A 109 -19.36 -4.57 7.07
CA TYR A 109 -19.02 -5.90 6.56
C TYR A 109 -20.20 -6.88 6.68
N VAL A 110 -20.88 -6.90 7.83
CA VAL A 110 -22.06 -7.74 8.05
C VAL A 110 -23.19 -7.33 7.10
N MET A 111 -23.47 -6.03 7.01
CA MET A 111 -24.50 -5.49 6.11
C MET A 111 -24.17 -5.81 4.64
N PHE A 112 -22.91 -5.71 4.25
CA PHE A 112 -22.46 -6.04 2.89
C PHE A 112 -22.74 -7.50 2.55
N HIS A 113 -22.43 -8.42 3.47
CA HIS A 113 -22.72 -9.84 3.30
C HIS A 113 -24.22 -10.13 3.23
N GLU A 114 -25.04 -9.48 4.05
CA GLU A 114 -26.50 -9.61 3.97
C GLU A 114 -27.05 -9.14 2.62
N CYS A 115 -26.55 -8.02 2.09
CA CYS A 115 -26.93 -7.54 0.77
C CYS A 115 -26.52 -8.50 -0.35
N LEU A 116 -25.34 -9.12 -0.27
CA LEU A 116 -24.91 -10.14 -1.23
C LEU A 116 -25.81 -11.38 -1.20
N ASP A 117 -26.22 -11.82 -0.01
CA ASP A 117 -27.12 -12.96 0.15
C ASP A 117 -28.53 -12.66 -0.38
N GLN A 118 -29.05 -11.45 -0.13
CA GLN A 118 -30.31 -10.99 -0.71
C GLN A 118 -30.23 -10.91 -2.22
N PHE A 119 -29.14 -10.37 -2.76
CA PHE A 119 -28.92 -10.31 -4.20
C PHE A 119 -28.88 -11.72 -4.80
N LYS A 120 -28.13 -12.66 -4.21
CA LYS A 120 -28.08 -14.06 -4.67
C LYS A 120 -29.48 -14.69 -4.70
N LYS A 121 -30.30 -14.49 -3.66
CA LYS A 121 -31.68 -14.98 -3.59
C LYS A 121 -32.61 -14.36 -4.63
N SER A 122 -32.31 -13.16 -5.10
CA SER A 122 -33.09 -12.48 -6.16
C SER A 122 -32.78 -12.96 -7.58
N LEU A 123 -31.73 -13.77 -7.75
CA LEU A 123 -31.30 -14.32 -9.04
C LEU A 123 -31.95 -15.67 -9.33
N ASP A 124 -32.23 -15.93 -10.60
CA ASP A 124 -32.64 -17.24 -11.10
C ASP A 124 -31.49 -18.27 -11.00
N ASP A 125 -31.80 -19.57 -11.02
CA ASP A 125 -30.81 -20.66 -10.86
C ASP A 125 -29.59 -20.53 -11.80
N SER A 126 -29.82 -20.15 -13.07
CA SER A 126 -28.73 -19.94 -14.04
C SER A 126 -27.90 -18.68 -13.75
N GLU A 127 -28.49 -17.67 -13.12
CA GLU A 127 -27.79 -16.45 -12.71
C GLU A 127 -27.05 -16.62 -11.38
N GLN A 128 -27.55 -17.46 -10.47
CA GLN A 128 -26.87 -17.85 -9.24
C GLN A 128 -25.56 -18.58 -9.51
N GLU A 129 -25.54 -19.52 -10.46
CA GLU A 129 -24.32 -20.20 -10.88
C GLU A 129 -23.28 -19.19 -11.41
N LYS A 130 -23.72 -18.21 -12.22
CA LYS A 130 -22.86 -17.13 -12.71
C LYS A 130 -22.39 -16.21 -11.59
N PHE A 131 -23.19 -16.00 -10.55
CA PHE A 131 -22.82 -15.23 -9.37
C PHE A 131 -21.76 -15.95 -8.54
N GLU A 132 -21.89 -17.26 -8.31
CA GLU A 132 -20.85 -18.03 -7.62
C GLU A 132 -19.51 -18.01 -8.39
N ARG A 133 -19.57 -18.13 -9.72
CA ARG A 133 -18.41 -17.98 -10.59
C ARG A 133 -17.82 -16.56 -10.55
N LEU A 134 -18.66 -15.54 -10.37
CA LEU A 134 -18.21 -14.15 -10.19
C LEU A 134 -17.44 -13.97 -8.88
N ILE A 135 -17.98 -14.52 -7.77
CA ILE A 135 -17.33 -14.48 -6.45
C ILE A 135 -16.01 -15.27 -6.45
N ALA A 136 -15.94 -16.38 -7.18
CA ALA A 136 -14.72 -17.16 -7.39
C ALA A 136 -13.67 -16.46 -8.29
N GLY A 137 -14.01 -15.32 -8.90
CA GLY A 137 -13.10 -14.55 -9.75
C GLY A 137 -12.97 -15.07 -11.19
N GLU A 138 -13.88 -15.93 -11.64
CA GLU A 138 -13.84 -16.53 -12.97
C GLU A 138 -14.30 -15.58 -14.07
N LYS A 139 -13.94 -15.92 -15.32
CA LYS A 139 -14.38 -15.23 -16.53
C LYS A 139 -15.52 -16.00 -17.19
N PHE A 140 -16.61 -15.32 -17.54
CA PHE A 140 -17.76 -15.89 -18.23
C PHE A 140 -18.50 -14.84 -19.07
N ALA A 141 -19.28 -15.30 -20.04
CA ALA A 141 -20.12 -14.42 -20.88
C ALA A 141 -21.25 -13.79 -20.04
N GLY A 142 -21.43 -12.48 -20.13
CA GLY A 142 -22.42 -11.74 -19.33
C GLY A 142 -21.90 -11.25 -17.97
N ARG A 143 -20.62 -11.46 -17.63
CA ARG A 143 -20.00 -10.99 -16.38
C ARG A 143 -20.21 -9.49 -16.11
N GLN A 144 -20.04 -8.65 -17.13
CA GLN A 144 -20.24 -7.19 -16.99
C GLN A 144 -21.70 -6.82 -16.72
N ALA A 145 -22.65 -7.56 -17.27
CA ALA A 145 -24.08 -7.35 -17.01
C ALA A 145 -24.42 -7.72 -15.56
N LEU A 146 -23.88 -8.84 -15.06
CA LEU A 146 -24.07 -9.26 -13.67
C LEU A 146 -23.42 -8.28 -12.68
N LEU A 147 -22.22 -7.80 -12.98
CA LEU A 147 -21.56 -6.74 -12.19
C LEU A 147 -22.38 -5.44 -12.18
N LYS A 148 -23.00 -5.08 -13.29
CA LYS A 148 -23.88 -3.89 -13.36
C LYS A 148 -25.11 -4.07 -12.48
N LYS A 149 -25.76 -5.25 -12.49
CA LYS A 149 -26.88 -5.59 -11.60
C LYS A 149 -26.45 -5.53 -10.13
N LEU A 150 -25.31 -6.16 -9.80
CA LEU A 150 -24.76 -6.17 -8.45
C LEU A 150 -24.45 -4.75 -7.94
N ARG A 151 -23.88 -3.87 -8.78
CA ARG A 151 -23.60 -2.47 -8.44
C ARG A 151 -24.86 -1.63 -8.19
N ILE A 152 -26.00 -2.01 -8.78
CA ILE A 152 -27.30 -1.39 -8.49
C ILE A 152 -27.83 -1.88 -7.14
N SER A 153 -27.67 -3.17 -6.84
CA SER A 153 -28.08 -3.75 -5.55
C SER A 153 -27.26 -3.24 -4.37
N LEU A 154 -25.98 -2.94 -4.59
CA LEU A 154 -25.05 -2.42 -3.57
C LEU A 154 -24.93 -0.89 -3.62
N ASN A 155 -25.96 -0.19 -4.09
CA ASN A 155 -25.90 1.27 -4.26
C ASN A 155 -25.70 1.99 -2.91
N ASP A 156 -26.13 1.39 -1.81
CA ASP A 156 -25.99 1.89 -0.44
C ASP A 156 -24.53 1.87 0.07
N PHE A 157 -23.62 1.14 -0.62
CA PHE A 157 -22.18 1.07 -0.32
C PHE A 157 -21.33 1.95 -1.25
N LYS A 158 -21.94 2.76 -2.11
CA LYS A 158 -21.18 3.77 -2.83
C LYS A 158 -20.88 4.92 -1.87
N GLU A 159 -19.62 5.04 -1.48
CA GLU A 159 -19.09 6.22 -0.80
C GLU A 159 -19.53 7.51 -1.54
N GLU A 160 -19.94 8.53 -0.79
CA GLU A 160 -19.98 9.93 -1.25
C GLU A 160 -18.59 10.42 -1.70
#